data_AF-A0A3B9I034-F1
#
_entry.id   AF-A0A3B9I034-F1
#
_cell.length_a   1.000
_cell.length_b   1.000
_cell.length_c   1.000
_cell.angle_alpha   90.00
_cell.angle_beta   90.00
_cell.angle_gamma   90.00
#
_symmetry.space_group_name_H-M   'P 1'
#
loop_
_entity.id
_entity.type
_entity.pdbx_description
1 polymer ?
#
loop_
_entity_poly.entity_id
_entity_poly.type
_entity_poly.pdbx_seq_one_letter_code
_entity_poly.pdbx_strand_id
1 'polypeptide(L)' 'ADHGCDPTYKGSDHTREAVPMLVYQRGRTGKDLGIRQGFWDVAATIAAHLGVEYKNGTSAL' A
#
# COMPACT_ATOMS: atom_id res chain seq x y z
N ALA A 1 -6.11 -3.21 1.66
CA ALA A 1 -6.94 -4.01 0.72
C ALA A 1 -6.11 -4.31 -0.52
N ASP A 2 -6.59 -5.18 -1.38
CA ASP A 2 -5.94 -5.65 -2.60
C ASP A 2 -6.76 -5.36 -3.88
N HIS A 3 -8.03 -4.99 -3.73
CA HIS A 3 -8.88 -4.47 -4.80
C HIS A 3 -10.10 -3.72 -4.21
N GLY A 4 -10.99 -3.24 -5.09
CA GLY A 4 -12.33 -2.76 -4.75
C GLY A 4 -13.39 -3.84 -4.94
N CYS A 5 -14.52 -3.68 -4.29
CA CYS A 5 -15.72 -4.50 -4.49
C CYS A 5 -16.95 -3.65 -4.17
N ASP A 6 -17.20 -2.64 -5.01
CA ASP A 6 -18.26 -1.65 -4.81
C ASP A 6 -19.65 -2.33 -4.79
N PRO A 7 -20.38 -2.28 -3.65
CA PRO A 7 -21.68 -2.94 -3.51
C PRO A 7 -22.80 -2.27 -4.31
N THR A 8 -22.54 -1.09 -4.91
CA THR A 8 -23.46 -0.39 -5.81
C THR A 8 -23.14 -0.64 -7.28
N TYR A 9 -22.03 -1.32 -7.58
CA TYR A 9 -21.65 -1.68 -8.94
C TYR A 9 -22.50 -2.86 -9.45
N LYS A 10 -22.76 -2.88 -10.76
CA LYS A 10 -23.53 -3.94 -11.40
C LYS A 10 -22.72 -5.25 -11.48
N GLY A 11 -23.38 -6.39 -11.30
CA GLY A 11 -22.76 -7.71 -11.38
C GLY A 11 -22.29 -8.23 -10.03
N SER A 12 -21.28 -9.11 -10.04
CA SER A 12 -20.73 -9.74 -8.82
C SER A 12 -19.21 -9.89 -8.85
N ASP A 13 -18.55 -9.23 -9.81
CA ASP A 13 -17.09 -9.22 -9.93
C ASP A 13 -16.50 -8.00 -9.21
N HIS A 14 -15.19 -8.01 -8.97
CA HIS A 14 -14.46 -6.93 -8.32
C HIS A 14 -14.42 -5.65 -9.15
N THR A 15 -14.18 -4.52 -8.48
CA THR A 15 -13.97 -3.21 -9.10
C THR A 15 -12.49 -2.80 -9.04
N ARG A 16 -12.03 -2.11 -10.08
CA ARG A 16 -10.64 -1.60 -10.16
C ARG A 16 -10.52 -0.28 -9.41
N GLU A 17 -10.20 -0.37 -8.12
CA GLU A 17 -10.07 0.79 -7.23
C GLU A 17 -8.66 0.95 -6.66
N ALA A 18 -8.29 2.19 -6.32
CA ALA A 18 -7.14 2.43 -5.45
C ALA A 18 -7.47 1.95 -4.03
N VAL A 19 -6.48 1.39 -3.34
CA VAL A 19 -6.65 0.89 -1.96
C VAL A 19 -5.95 1.81 -0.96
N PRO A 20 -6.47 1.99 0.25
CA PRO A 20 -5.82 2.81 1.26
C PRO A 20 -4.54 2.14 1.79
N MET A 21 -3.54 2.96 2.09
CA MET A 21 -2.32 2.56 2.81
C MET A 21 -2.13 3.47 4.02
N LEU A 22 -2.18 2.88 5.21
CA LEU A 22 -1.89 3.56 6.47
C LEU A 22 -0.68 2.89 7.11
N VAL A 23 0.35 3.68 7.43
CA VAL A 23 1.57 3.21 8.10
C VAL A 23 1.67 3.91 9.45
N TYR A 24 1.83 3.13 10.51
CA TYR A 24 1.94 3.65 11.86
C TYR A 24 3.28 3.26 12.48
N GLN A 25 3.92 4.24 13.13
CA GLN A 25 5.10 4.03 13.95
C GLN A 25 4.99 4.90 15.20
N ARG A 26 5.13 4.28 16.39
CA ARG A 26 5.09 4.99 17.66
C ARG A 26 6.18 6.07 17.71
N GLY A 27 5.81 7.28 18.14
CA GLY A 27 6.75 8.39 18.32
C GLY A 27 7.16 9.08 17.02
N ARG A 28 6.52 8.77 15.88
CA ARG A 28 6.81 9.39 14.59
C ARG A 28 5.65 10.30 14.16
N THR A 29 5.97 11.51 13.74
CA THR A 29 4.97 12.44 13.17
C THR A 29 4.47 11.89 11.84
N GLY A 30 3.15 11.90 11.64
CA GLY A 30 2.54 11.51 10.37
C GLY A 30 2.99 12.43 9.23
N LYS A 31 3.09 11.86 8.03
CA LYS A 31 3.34 12.60 6.78
C LYS A 31 2.49 12.00 5.67
N ASP A 32 2.22 12.81 4.65
CA ASP A 32 1.65 12.32 3.41
C ASP A 32 2.67 11.39 2.71
N LEU A 33 2.23 10.18 2.37
CA LEU A 33 3.04 9.18 1.66
C LEU A 33 2.88 9.28 0.13
N GLY A 34 1.99 10.15 -0.34
CA GLY A 34 1.59 10.28 -1.73
C GLY A 34 0.86 9.05 -2.27
N ILE A 35 0.53 9.10 -3.56
CA ILE A 35 -0.01 7.95 -4.28
C ILE A 35 1.11 6.95 -4.54
N ARG A 36 0.91 5.70 -4.14
CA ARG A 36 1.86 4.61 -4.38
C ARG A 36 1.66 4.04 -5.79
N GLN A 37 2.76 3.71 -6.46
CA GLN A 37 2.71 3.22 -7.84
C GLN A 37 2.16 1.79 -7.94
N GLY A 38 2.33 1.00 -6.88
CA GLY A 38 1.80 -0.36 -6.82
C GLY A 38 1.99 -0.99 -5.45
N PHE A 39 1.41 -2.18 -5.29
CA PHE A 39 1.44 -2.90 -4.01
C PHE A 39 2.85 -3.35 -3.60
N TRP A 40 3.78 -3.40 -4.54
CA TRP A 40 5.18 -3.71 -4.28
C TRP A 40 5.85 -2.71 -3.32
N ASP A 41 5.32 -1.50 -3.15
CA ASP A 41 5.83 -0.54 -2.16
C ASP A 41 5.64 -1.03 -0.71
N VAL A 42 4.63 -1.86 -0.45
CA VAL A 42 4.45 -2.52 0.85
C VAL A 42 5.60 -3.50 1.10
N ALA A 43 5.93 -4.32 0.10
CA ALA A 43 7.05 -5.25 0.18
C ALA A 43 8.40 -4.52 0.32
N ALA A 44 8.60 -3.43 -0.41
CA ALA A 44 9.79 -2.57 -0.28
C ALA A 44 9.92 -1.98 1.14
N THR A 45 8.79 -1.57 1.74
CA THR A 45 8.75 -1.05 3.11
C THR A 45 9.12 -2.12 4.14
N ILE A 46 8.60 -3.34 3.99
CA ILE A 46 8.90 -4.48 4.87
C ILE A 46 10.37 -4.89 4.73
N ALA A 47 10.87 -4.98 3.50
CA ALA A 47 12.25 -5.35 3.22
C ALA A 47 13.23 -4.34 3.85
N ALA A 48 12.96 -3.05 3.70
CA ALA A 48 13.72 -1.99 4.34
C ALA A 48 13.68 -2.07 5.87
N HIS A 49 12.53 -2.44 6.46
CA HIS A 49 12.42 -2.61 7.92
C HIS A 49 13.26 -3.77 8.44
N LEU A 50 13.30 -4.89 7.70
CA LEU A 50 13.98 -6.12 8.09
C LEU A 50 15.47 -6.16 7.67
N GLY A 51 15.93 -5.19 6.87
CA GLY A 51 17.29 -5.15 6.36
C GLY A 51 17.58 -6.23 5.30
N VAL A 52 16.57 -6.65 4.54
CA VAL A 52 16.71 -7.63 3.45
C VAL A 52 16.59 -6.94 2.08
N GLU A 53 17.21 -7.54 1.05
CA GLU A 53 17.20 -6.97 -0.29
C GLU A 53 15.83 -7.16 -0.99
N TYR A 54 15.30 -6.07 -1.56
CA TYR A 54 14.14 -6.10 -2.45
C TYR A 54 14.31 -5.05 -3.55
N LYS A 55 14.22 -5.48 -4.83
CA LYS A 55 14.63 -4.67 -5.98
C LYS A 55 13.53 -3.81 -6.59
N ASN A 56 12.27 -3.99 -6.17
CA ASN A 56 11.13 -3.30 -6.74
C ASN A 56 10.56 -2.29 -5.73
N GLY A 57 9.93 -1.23 -6.25
CA GLY A 57 9.19 -0.30 -5.40
C GLY A 57 10.02 0.69 -4.61
N THR A 58 9.29 1.53 -3.89
CA THR A 58 9.82 2.58 -3.03
C THR A 58 9.30 2.36 -1.61
N SER A 59 10.21 2.26 -0.64
CA SER A 59 9.84 2.13 0.78
C SER A 59 9.09 3.37 1.29
N ALA A 60 8.17 3.15 2.24
CA ALA A 60 7.46 4.20 2.98
C ALA A 60 8.15 4.60 4.30
N LEU A 61 9.27 3.95 4.66
CA LEU A 61 10.03 4.27 5.88
C LEU A 61 10.76 5.61 5.80
#